data_AF-A0A1S9CUP5-F1
#
_entry.id   AF-A0A1S9CUP5-F1
#
_cell.length_a   1.000
_cell.length_b   1.000
_cell.length_c   1.000
_cell.angle_alpha   90.00
_cell.angle_beta   90.00
_cell.angle_gamma   90.00
#
_symmetry.space_group_name_H-M   'P 1'
#
loop_
_entity.id
_entity.type
_entity.pdbx_description
1 polymer ?
#
loop_
_entity_poly.entity_id
_entity_poly.type
_entity_poly.pdbx_seq_one_letter_code
_entity_poly.pdbx_strand_id
1 'polypeptide(L)'
;MNFLNKLEKKFGKFAIPNLMLYIMFGQGIVFFASMFNPLLWYNFVFSWERVMAGEIWRLITFIFIPSSTSPIWFFLWVIIYYSIGSQLERVWGTFNFNFYYFISVISTIFVCCLFGMSGNVGTYINLSLFLSYATLVPEATFYLYFFIPVKAKYLIAFYFVILGMDVLSYGIPRLFLITASLAGYIIFFVIPFFMGKRMRVKPNGSYDNALHHQQQQRRRQQSGRPAGAPNQNGGGKAIKVAFHKCHICGKTELDDESLEFRYCSTCNKEYCIDHLKDHPH
;
A
#
# COMPACT_ATOMS: atom_id res chain seq x y z
N MET A 1 11.64 -15.30 -6.85
CA MET A 1 11.93 -13.85 -6.83
C MET A 1 12.50 -13.31 -8.15
N ASN A 2 13.45 -13.98 -8.84
CA ASN A 2 13.99 -13.46 -10.12
C ASN A 2 12.98 -13.45 -11.29
N PHE A 3 12.05 -14.40 -11.33
CA PHE A 3 11.02 -14.47 -12.38
C PHE A 3 10.02 -13.31 -12.30
N LEU A 4 9.45 -13.05 -11.11
CA LEU A 4 8.52 -11.93 -10.89
C LEU A 4 9.16 -10.58 -11.21
N ASN A 5 10.42 -10.37 -10.82
CA ASN A 5 11.15 -9.13 -11.13
C ASN A 5 11.38 -8.96 -12.64
N LYS A 6 11.61 -10.05 -13.39
CA LYS A 6 11.71 -10.00 -14.86
C LYS A 6 10.36 -9.68 -15.50
N LEU A 7 9.28 -10.30 -15.02
CA LEU A 7 7.94 -10.01 -15.50
C LEU A 7 7.52 -8.57 -15.19
N GLU A 8 7.81 -8.08 -13.99
CA GLU A 8 7.53 -6.69 -13.59
C GLU A 8 8.24 -5.69 -14.50
N LYS A 9 9.51 -5.93 -14.84
CA LYS A 9 10.26 -5.07 -15.77
C LYS A 9 9.62 -5.01 -17.16
N LYS A 10 9.01 -6.11 -17.63
CA LYS A 10 8.41 -6.20 -18.96
C LYS A 10 6.97 -5.72 -19.00
N PHE A 11 6.18 -6.07 -17.98
CA PHE A 11 4.72 -5.89 -17.96
C PHE A 11 4.24 -4.91 -16.89
N GLY A 12 5.13 -4.32 -16.08
CA GLY A 12 4.77 -3.39 -15.00
C GLY A 12 3.95 -2.18 -15.46
N LYS A 13 4.12 -1.75 -16.72
CA LYS A 13 3.33 -0.65 -17.32
C LYS A 13 1.84 -0.97 -17.50
N PHE A 14 1.47 -2.25 -17.57
CA PHE A 14 0.08 -2.71 -17.73
C PHE A 14 -0.61 -2.99 -16.39
N ALA A 15 0.08 -2.79 -15.26
CA ALA A 15 -0.50 -3.03 -13.96
C ALA A 15 -1.56 -1.96 -13.64
N ILE A 16 -2.77 -2.40 -13.28
CA ILE A 16 -3.89 -1.51 -13.01
C ILE A 16 -3.76 -1.02 -11.56
N PRO A 17 -3.53 0.29 -11.31
CA PRO A 17 -3.47 0.83 -9.96
C PRO A 17 -4.83 0.78 -9.29
N ASN A 18 -4.90 0.45 -8.00
CA ASN A 18 -6.16 0.34 -7.25
C ASN A 18 -7.13 -0.67 -7.87
N LEU A 19 -6.64 -1.84 -8.29
CA LEU A 19 -7.44 -2.88 -8.95
C LEU A 19 -8.73 -3.21 -8.16
N MET A 20 -8.62 -3.31 -6.83
CA MET A 20 -9.77 -3.62 -5.98
C MET A 20 -10.85 -2.54 -5.97
N LEU A 21 -10.51 -1.27 -6.23
CA LEU A 21 -11.51 -0.21 -6.38
C LEU A 21 -12.43 -0.50 -7.56
N TYR A 22 -11.85 -0.85 -8.71
CA TYR A 22 -12.62 -1.15 -9.93
C TYR A 22 -13.52 -2.39 -9.74
N ILE A 23 -13.01 -3.42 -9.07
CA ILE A 23 -13.78 -4.64 -8.79
C ILE A 23 -14.95 -4.33 -7.85
N MET A 24 -14.71 -3.60 -6.76
CA MET A 24 -15.77 -3.22 -5.83
C MET A 24 -16.79 -2.27 -6.45
N PHE A 25 -16.36 -1.35 -7.30
CA PHE A 25 -17.24 -0.47 -8.05
C PHE A 25 -18.15 -1.28 -9.00
N GLY A 26 -17.58 -2.24 -9.73
CA GLY A 26 -18.34 -3.18 -10.56
C GLY A 26 -19.35 -4.01 -9.75
N GLN A 27 -18.94 -4.52 -8.58
CA GLN A 27 -19.88 -5.20 -7.66
C GLN A 27 -21.01 -4.27 -7.19
N GLY A 28 -20.72 -2.99 -6.96
CA GLY A 28 -21.74 -1.96 -6.67
C GLY A 28 -22.77 -1.83 -7.78
N ILE A 29 -22.33 -1.70 -9.03
CA ILE A 29 -23.22 -1.64 -10.20
C ILE A 29 -24.10 -2.89 -10.27
N VAL A 30 -23.51 -4.07 -10.15
CA VAL A 30 -24.26 -5.35 -10.20
C VAL A 30 -25.24 -5.45 -9.03
N PHE A 31 -24.85 -5.01 -7.84
CA PHE A 31 -25.71 -5.02 -6.66
C PHE A 31 -26.95 -4.15 -6.88
N PHE A 32 -26.80 -2.89 -7.30
CA PHE A 32 -27.93 -2.01 -7.61
C PHE A 32 -28.78 -2.54 -8.76
N ALA A 33 -28.16 -3.05 -9.83
CA ALA A 33 -28.89 -3.65 -10.94
C ALA A 33 -29.71 -4.88 -10.48
N SER A 34 -29.14 -5.70 -9.58
CA SER A 34 -29.80 -6.88 -9.04
C SER A 34 -31.01 -6.57 -8.14
N MET A 35 -31.12 -5.34 -7.61
CA MET A 35 -32.32 -4.89 -6.90
C MET A 35 -33.53 -4.77 -7.82
N PHE A 36 -33.32 -4.40 -9.09
CA PHE A 36 -34.38 -4.31 -10.10
C PHE A 36 -34.64 -5.65 -10.77
N ASN A 37 -33.58 -6.43 -11.02
CA ASN A 37 -33.68 -7.74 -11.64
C ASN A 37 -32.85 -8.79 -10.88
N PRO A 38 -33.47 -9.56 -9.97
CA PRO A 38 -32.78 -10.60 -9.20
C PRO A 38 -32.13 -11.69 -10.06
N LEU A 39 -32.61 -11.92 -11.29
CA LEU A 39 -32.06 -12.92 -12.21
C LEU A 39 -30.65 -12.56 -12.71
N LEU A 40 -30.22 -11.29 -12.58
CA LEU A 40 -28.87 -10.86 -12.94
C LEU A 40 -27.81 -11.65 -12.18
N TRP A 41 -28.07 -12.02 -10.94
CA TRP A 41 -27.15 -12.85 -10.16
C TRP A 41 -26.84 -14.16 -10.88
N TYR A 42 -27.89 -14.84 -11.36
CA TYR A 42 -27.77 -16.11 -12.07
C TYR A 42 -27.05 -15.97 -13.40
N ASN A 43 -27.16 -14.81 -14.07
CA ASN A 43 -26.45 -14.53 -15.32
C ASN A 43 -24.95 -14.27 -15.13
N PHE A 44 -24.55 -13.85 -13.92
CA PHE A 44 -23.17 -13.51 -13.60
C PHE A 44 -22.40 -14.69 -12.98
N VAL A 45 -23.11 -15.67 -12.40
CA VAL A 45 -22.52 -16.91 -11.87
C VAL A 45 -21.72 -17.64 -12.94
N PHE A 46 -20.53 -18.14 -12.58
CA PHE A 46 -19.74 -18.95 -13.49
C PHE A 46 -20.48 -20.26 -13.79
N SER A 47 -20.58 -20.63 -15.06
CA SER A 47 -21.11 -21.93 -15.46
C SER A 47 -20.45 -22.40 -16.74
N TRP A 48 -19.70 -23.49 -16.66
CA TRP A 48 -18.95 -23.99 -17.81
C TRP A 48 -19.86 -24.47 -18.95
N GLU A 49 -20.93 -25.18 -18.63
CA GLU A 49 -21.92 -25.65 -19.61
C GLU A 49 -22.49 -24.49 -20.44
N ARG A 50 -22.75 -23.35 -19.80
CA ARG A 50 -23.27 -22.15 -20.47
C ARG A 50 -22.23 -21.36 -21.21
N VAL A 51 -20.99 -21.36 -20.74
CA VAL A 51 -19.86 -20.80 -21.49
C VAL A 51 -19.72 -21.56 -22.81
N MET A 52 -19.83 -22.89 -22.80
CA MET A 52 -19.86 -23.68 -24.04
C MET A 52 -21.07 -23.38 -24.93
N ALA A 53 -22.22 -23.04 -24.33
CA ALA A 53 -23.43 -22.63 -25.04
C ALA A 53 -23.36 -21.20 -25.62
N GLY A 54 -22.25 -20.48 -25.45
CA GLY A 54 -22.02 -19.14 -26.04
C GLY A 54 -22.03 -17.98 -25.04
N GLU A 55 -22.25 -18.22 -23.76
CA GLU A 55 -22.29 -17.18 -22.71
C GLU A 55 -20.87 -16.83 -22.19
N ILE A 56 -19.99 -16.40 -23.09
CA ILE A 56 -18.55 -16.19 -22.83
C ILE A 56 -18.28 -15.14 -21.74
N TRP A 57 -19.19 -14.19 -21.53
CA TRP A 57 -19.06 -13.16 -20.49
C TRP A 57 -18.94 -13.75 -19.08
N ARG A 58 -19.45 -14.96 -18.84
CA ARG A 58 -19.35 -15.67 -17.55
C ARG A 58 -17.92 -15.95 -17.08
N LEU A 59 -16.95 -15.90 -17.99
CA LEU A 59 -15.53 -16.00 -17.66
C LEU A 59 -15.01 -14.78 -16.88
N ILE A 60 -15.73 -13.65 -16.93
CA ILE A 60 -15.32 -12.39 -16.31
C ILE A 60 -16.35 -11.92 -15.29
N THR A 61 -17.65 -12.07 -15.59
CA THR A 61 -18.74 -11.50 -14.78
C THR A 61 -18.80 -12.04 -13.35
N PHE A 62 -18.32 -13.27 -13.12
CA PHE A 62 -18.38 -13.88 -11.78
C PHE A 62 -17.58 -13.13 -10.71
N ILE A 63 -16.57 -12.35 -11.14
CA ILE A 63 -15.75 -11.50 -10.24
C ILE A 63 -16.56 -10.34 -9.67
N PHE A 64 -17.59 -9.89 -10.41
CA PHE A 64 -18.44 -8.76 -10.04
C PHE A 64 -19.72 -9.20 -9.31
N ILE A 65 -19.82 -10.46 -8.91
CA ILE A 65 -20.94 -10.91 -8.07
C ILE A 65 -20.80 -10.26 -6.68
N PRO A 66 -21.87 -9.61 -6.16
CA PRO A 66 -21.84 -9.02 -4.82
C PRO A 66 -21.57 -10.10 -3.77
N SER A 67 -20.88 -9.75 -2.68
CA SER A 67 -20.63 -10.71 -1.59
C SER A 67 -21.88 -10.97 -0.71
N SER A 68 -22.90 -10.12 -0.81
CA SER A 68 -24.14 -10.20 -0.03
C SER A 68 -25.29 -9.57 -0.82
N THR A 69 -26.50 -10.08 -0.63
CA THR A 69 -27.76 -9.51 -1.13
C THR A 69 -28.35 -8.47 -0.18
N SER A 70 -28.02 -8.53 1.12
CA SER A 70 -28.45 -7.52 2.09
C SER A 70 -27.62 -6.23 1.92
N PRO A 71 -28.25 -5.04 1.81
CA PRO A 71 -27.55 -3.77 1.61
C PRO A 71 -26.52 -3.44 2.69
N ILE A 72 -26.89 -3.61 3.98
CA ILE A 72 -26.02 -3.30 5.11
C ILE A 72 -24.74 -4.14 5.04
N TRP A 73 -24.91 -5.45 4.86
CA TRP A 73 -23.79 -6.38 4.76
C TRP A 73 -22.99 -6.18 3.48
N PHE A 74 -23.63 -5.82 2.37
CA PHE A 74 -22.95 -5.52 1.12
C PHE A 74 -21.97 -4.34 1.29
N PHE A 75 -22.43 -3.20 1.83
CA PHE A 75 -21.56 -2.05 2.06
C PHE A 75 -20.43 -2.36 3.03
N LEU A 76 -20.72 -3.09 4.11
CA LEU A 76 -19.70 -3.55 5.06
C LEU A 76 -18.63 -4.39 4.37
N TRP A 77 -19.03 -5.36 3.55
CA TRP A 77 -18.09 -6.20 2.80
C TRP A 77 -17.26 -5.41 1.79
N VAL A 78 -17.87 -4.49 1.05
CA VAL A 78 -17.16 -3.62 0.10
C VAL A 78 -16.07 -2.82 0.80
N ILE A 79 -16.37 -2.22 1.95
CA ILE A 79 -15.39 -1.44 2.74
C ILE A 79 -14.24 -2.34 3.21
N ILE A 80 -14.56 -3.53 3.75
CA ILE A 80 -13.56 -4.48 4.24
C ILE A 80 -12.66 -4.97 3.09
N TYR A 81 -13.23 -5.43 1.98
CA TYR A 81 -12.47 -5.96 0.85
C TYR A 81 -11.63 -4.89 0.16
N TYR A 82 -12.15 -3.67 0.02
CA TYR A 82 -11.36 -2.55 -0.49
C TYR A 82 -10.20 -2.19 0.44
N SER A 83 -10.43 -2.14 1.76
CA SER A 83 -9.39 -1.87 2.75
C SER A 83 -8.28 -2.92 2.71
N ILE A 84 -8.66 -4.21 2.71
CA ILE A 84 -7.72 -5.34 2.60
C ILE A 84 -6.94 -5.27 1.28
N GLY A 85 -7.65 -5.08 0.17
CA GLY A 85 -7.09 -5.00 -1.16
C GLY A 85 -6.06 -3.88 -1.31
N SER A 86 -6.42 -2.66 -0.90
CA SER A 86 -5.54 -1.50 -0.96
C SER A 86 -4.32 -1.63 -0.04
N GLN A 87 -4.44 -2.31 1.11
CA GLN A 87 -3.29 -2.58 1.96
C GLN A 87 -2.34 -3.60 1.33
N LEU A 88 -2.87 -4.69 0.75
CA LEU A 88 -2.06 -5.67 0.02
C LEU A 88 -1.33 -5.04 -1.17
N GLU A 89 -2.02 -4.21 -1.95
CA GLU A 89 -1.43 -3.51 -3.09
C GLU A 89 -0.30 -2.56 -2.65
N ARG A 90 -0.46 -1.84 -1.54
CA ARG A 90 0.58 -0.96 -0.99
C ARG A 90 1.81 -1.74 -0.49
N VAL A 91 1.62 -2.91 0.14
CA VAL A 91 2.72 -3.72 0.67
C VAL A 91 3.51 -4.42 -0.44
N TRP A 92 2.84 -4.87 -1.50
CA TRP A 92 3.47 -5.64 -2.58
C TRP A 92 3.83 -4.83 -3.82
N GLY A 93 3.23 -3.66 -3.99
CA GLY A 93 3.24 -2.90 -5.24
C GLY A 93 2.17 -3.37 -6.23
N THR A 94 1.71 -2.44 -7.07
CA THR A 94 0.61 -2.62 -8.01
C THR A 94 0.78 -3.84 -8.92
N PHE A 95 1.97 -4.04 -9.52
CA PHE A 95 2.20 -5.18 -10.42
C PHE A 95 2.03 -6.53 -9.71
N ASN A 96 2.62 -6.69 -8.53
CA ASN A 96 2.56 -7.94 -7.78
C ASN A 96 1.14 -8.28 -7.34
N PHE A 97 0.38 -7.27 -6.91
CA PHE A 97 -1.02 -7.44 -6.54
C PHE A 97 -1.89 -7.82 -7.74
N ASN A 98 -1.69 -7.18 -8.90
CA ASN A 98 -2.37 -7.54 -10.14
C ASN A 98 -2.04 -9.00 -10.53
N PHE A 99 -0.77 -9.37 -10.52
CA PHE A 99 -0.34 -10.73 -10.82
C PHE A 99 -0.96 -11.75 -9.85
N TYR A 100 -0.96 -11.46 -8.54
CA TYR A 100 -1.62 -12.26 -7.51
C TYR A 100 -3.10 -12.49 -7.81
N TYR A 101 -3.82 -11.43 -8.17
CA TYR A 101 -5.26 -11.50 -8.40
C TYR A 101 -5.57 -12.28 -9.69
N PHE A 102 -4.92 -11.89 -10.80
CA PHE A 102 -5.17 -12.50 -12.10
C PHE A 102 -4.73 -13.96 -12.18
N ILE A 103 -3.62 -14.35 -11.56
CA ILE A 103 -3.21 -15.76 -11.56
C ILE A 103 -4.23 -16.62 -10.80
N SER A 104 -4.84 -16.10 -9.74
CA SER A 104 -5.89 -16.77 -8.98
C SER A 104 -7.16 -16.94 -9.80
N VAL A 105 -7.59 -15.88 -10.50
CA VAL A 105 -8.73 -15.91 -11.45
C VAL A 105 -8.50 -16.92 -12.57
N ILE A 106 -7.37 -16.83 -13.27
CA ILE A 106 -7.06 -17.68 -14.42
C ILE A 106 -6.97 -19.15 -13.99
N SER A 107 -6.30 -19.44 -12.87
CA SER A 107 -6.21 -20.80 -12.35
C SER A 107 -7.58 -21.35 -11.97
N THR A 108 -8.43 -20.52 -11.34
CA THR A 108 -9.81 -20.90 -10.99
C THR A 108 -10.61 -21.25 -12.23
N ILE A 109 -10.59 -20.40 -13.26
CA ILE A 109 -11.28 -20.66 -14.53
C ILE A 109 -10.79 -21.97 -15.15
N PHE A 110 -9.47 -22.17 -15.20
CA PHE A 110 -8.87 -23.38 -15.77
C PHE A 110 -9.39 -24.66 -15.09
N VAL A 111 -9.39 -24.70 -13.75
CA VAL A 111 -9.93 -25.84 -13.00
C VAL A 111 -11.43 -26.02 -13.23
N CYS A 112 -12.20 -24.92 -13.24
CA CYS A 112 -13.63 -25.01 -13.53
C CYS A 112 -13.91 -25.59 -14.93
N CYS A 113 -13.10 -25.25 -15.93
CA CYS A 113 -13.20 -25.81 -17.27
C CYS A 113 -12.86 -27.32 -17.29
N LEU A 114 -11.85 -27.75 -16.53
CA LEU A 114 -11.44 -29.16 -16.47
C LEU A 114 -12.49 -30.06 -15.83
N PHE A 115 -13.16 -29.59 -14.77
CA PHE A 115 -14.12 -30.38 -14.00
C PHE A 115 -15.59 -30.06 -14.34
N GLY A 116 -15.85 -29.17 -15.30
CA GLY A 116 -17.19 -28.76 -15.69
C GLY A 116 -18.00 -28.08 -14.58
N MET A 117 -17.33 -27.31 -13.73
CA MET A 117 -17.97 -26.72 -12.56
C MET A 117 -18.85 -25.53 -12.90
N SER A 118 -19.91 -25.36 -12.10
CA SER A 118 -20.77 -24.18 -12.10
C SER A 118 -21.01 -23.73 -10.66
N GLY A 119 -21.06 -22.41 -10.43
CA GLY A 119 -21.35 -21.84 -9.11
C GLY A 119 -20.57 -20.56 -8.80
N ASN A 120 -20.67 -20.12 -7.55
CA ASN A 120 -19.98 -18.92 -7.09
C ASN A 120 -18.51 -19.23 -6.76
N VAL A 121 -17.69 -19.29 -7.80
CA VAL A 121 -16.26 -19.61 -7.71
C VAL A 121 -15.42 -18.41 -7.23
N GLY A 122 -15.98 -17.19 -7.31
CA GLY A 122 -15.31 -15.96 -6.84
C GLY A 122 -15.11 -15.92 -5.32
N THR A 123 -15.91 -16.67 -4.56
CA THR A 123 -15.81 -16.74 -3.09
C THR A 123 -14.40 -17.14 -2.61
N TYR A 124 -13.77 -18.11 -3.26
CA TYR A 124 -12.44 -18.58 -2.86
C TYR A 124 -11.33 -17.59 -3.21
N ILE A 125 -11.51 -16.79 -4.26
CA ILE A 125 -10.56 -15.73 -4.61
C ILE A 125 -10.62 -14.63 -3.55
N ASN A 126 -11.82 -14.22 -3.12
CA ASN A 126 -12.00 -13.26 -2.03
C ASN A 126 -11.44 -13.80 -0.70
N LEU A 127 -11.66 -15.09 -0.43
CA LEU A 127 -11.06 -15.77 0.72
C LEU A 127 -9.53 -15.73 0.68
N SER A 128 -8.92 -15.95 -0.49
CA SER A 128 -7.47 -15.89 -0.65
C SER A 128 -6.92 -14.50 -0.28
N LEU A 129 -7.63 -13.41 -0.64
CA LEU A 129 -7.26 -12.04 -0.27
C LEU A 129 -7.31 -11.85 1.24
N PHE A 130 -8.37 -12.34 1.88
CA PHE A 130 -8.50 -12.28 3.33
C PHE A 130 -7.37 -13.06 4.03
N LEU A 131 -7.10 -14.29 3.58
CA LEU A 131 -6.03 -15.14 4.09
C LEU A 131 -4.65 -14.48 3.94
N SER A 132 -4.40 -13.86 2.78
CA SER A 132 -3.19 -13.09 2.51
C SER A 132 -3.01 -11.94 3.50
N TYR A 133 -4.08 -11.17 3.75
CA TYR A 133 -4.05 -10.07 4.70
C TYR A 133 -3.81 -10.56 6.14
N ALA A 134 -4.53 -11.60 6.57
CA ALA A 134 -4.37 -12.17 7.89
C ALA A 134 -2.95 -12.73 8.12
N THR A 135 -2.30 -13.23 7.06
CA THR A 135 -0.91 -13.71 7.12
C THR A 135 0.09 -12.57 7.25
N LEU A 136 -0.16 -11.42 6.60
CA LEU A 136 0.73 -10.24 6.71
C LEU A 136 0.59 -9.51 8.04
N VAL A 137 -0.64 -9.38 8.55
CA VAL A 137 -0.94 -8.62 9.76
C VAL A 137 -1.69 -9.50 10.77
N PRO A 138 -1.04 -10.52 11.35
CA PRO A 138 -1.70 -11.51 12.22
C PRO A 138 -2.26 -10.93 13.52
N GLU A 139 -1.73 -9.79 13.96
CA GLU A 139 -2.16 -9.07 15.16
C GLU A 139 -3.25 -8.03 14.89
N ALA A 140 -3.71 -7.88 13.64
CA ALA A 140 -4.87 -7.03 13.34
C ALA A 140 -6.13 -7.57 14.04
N THR A 141 -6.92 -6.68 14.65
CA THR A 141 -8.16 -7.02 15.33
C THR A 141 -9.36 -6.72 14.45
N PHE A 142 -10.20 -7.74 14.26
CA PHE A 142 -11.50 -7.62 13.59
C PHE A 142 -12.60 -7.72 14.64
N TYR A 143 -13.54 -6.77 14.64
CA TYR A 143 -14.68 -6.80 15.56
C TYR A 143 -15.83 -7.58 14.92
N LEU A 144 -16.00 -8.84 15.30
CA LEU A 144 -17.15 -9.64 14.89
C LEU A 144 -18.42 -9.07 15.51
N TYR A 145 -19.43 -8.82 14.68
CA TYR A 145 -20.69 -8.18 15.06
C TYR A 145 -20.51 -6.90 15.89
N PHE A 146 -19.41 -6.18 15.72
CA PHE A 146 -19.05 -4.98 16.48
C PHE A 146 -18.75 -5.18 17.97
N PHE A 147 -18.87 -6.39 18.52
CA PHE A 147 -18.67 -6.66 19.96
C PHE A 147 -17.45 -7.51 20.28
N ILE A 148 -17.12 -8.52 19.45
CA ILE A 148 -16.10 -9.51 19.80
C ILE A 148 -14.80 -9.22 19.01
N PRO A 149 -13.73 -8.73 19.65
CA PRO A 149 -12.45 -8.52 18.98
C PRO A 149 -11.74 -9.86 18.75
N VAL A 150 -11.58 -10.24 17.49
CA VAL A 150 -10.86 -11.45 17.08
C VAL A 150 -9.60 -11.05 16.31
N LYS A 151 -8.45 -11.59 16.73
CA LYS A 151 -7.18 -11.40 16.02
C LYS A 151 -7.19 -12.16 14.69
N ALA A 152 -6.61 -11.57 13.65
CA ALA A 152 -6.56 -12.13 12.31
C ALA A 152 -5.95 -13.54 12.27
N LYS A 153 -4.96 -13.84 13.12
CA LYS A 153 -4.35 -15.17 13.23
C LYS A 153 -5.34 -16.30 13.56
N TYR A 154 -6.37 -16.03 14.35
CA TYR A 154 -7.39 -17.03 14.67
C TYR A 154 -8.34 -17.26 13.49
N LEU A 155 -8.60 -16.21 12.71
CA LEU A 155 -9.42 -16.32 11.50
C LEU A 155 -8.76 -17.21 10.45
N ILE A 156 -7.43 -17.24 10.36
CA ILE A 156 -6.70 -18.17 9.47
C ILE A 156 -7.08 -19.61 9.77
N ALA A 157 -6.97 -20.03 11.04
CA ALA A 157 -7.31 -21.39 11.45
C ALA A 157 -8.78 -21.71 11.16
N PHE A 158 -9.68 -20.78 11.49
CA PHE A 158 -11.11 -20.91 11.21
C PHE A 158 -11.40 -21.09 9.70
N TYR A 159 -10.75 -20.31 8.84
CA TYR A 159 -10.93 -20.44 7.39
C TYR A 159 -10.39 -21.75 6.83
N PHE A 160 -9.26 -22.26 7.34
CA PHE A 160 -8.77 -23.58 6.92
C PHE A 160 -9.72 -24.70 7.35
N VAL A 161 -10.39 -24.59 8.50
CA VAL A 161 -11.44 -25.54 8.91
C VAL A 161 -12.61 -25.49 7.93
N ILE A 162 -13.12 -24.30 7.58
CA ILE A 162 -14.21 -24.16 6.61
C ILE A 162 -13.82 -24.76 5.25
N LEU A 163 -12.62 -24.45 4.76
CA LEU A 163 -12.11 -25.03 3.50
C LEU A 163 -12.00 -26.55 3.57
N GLY A 164 -11.55 -27.11 4.69
CA GLY A 164 -11.50 -28.55 4.92
C GLY A 164 -12.89 -29.19 4.88
N MET A 165 -13.88 -28.58 5.53
CA MET A 165 -15.27 -29.03 5.51
C MET A 165 -15.87 -28.99 4.10
N ASP A 166 -15.58 -27.94 3.32
CA ASP A 166 -15.99 -27.86 1.91
C ASP A 166 -15.39 -29.00 1.08
N VAL A 167 -14.11 -29.31 1.27
CA VAL A 167 -13.46 -30.43 0.56
C VAL A 167 -14.07 -31.78 0.96
N LEU A 168 -14.40 -31.98 2.23
CA LEU A 168 -15.04 -33.21 2.69
C LEU A 168 -16.47 -33.36 2.12
N SER A 169 -17.18 -32.25 1.94
CA SER A 169 -18.57 -32.25 1.47
C SER A 169 -18.70 -32.44 -0.04
N TYR A 170 -17.78 -31.84 -0.82
CA TYR A 170 -17.85 -31.79 -2.29
C TYR A 170 -16.76 -32.60 -2.99
N GLY A 171 -15.83 -33.20 -2.23
CA GLY A 171 -14.79 -34.11 -2.72
C GLY A 171 -13.60 -33.43 -3.41
N ILE A 172 -12.85 -34.27 -4.15
CA ILE A 172 -11.61 -33.91 -4.84
C ILE A 172 -11.75 -32.73 -5.82
N PRO A 173 -12.83 -32.59 -6.61
CA PRO A 173 -12.95 -31.45 -7.51
C PRO A 173 -12.90 -30.12 -6.75
N ARG A 174 -13.52 -30.04 -5.55
CA ARG A 174 -13.51 -28.84 -4.72
C ARG A 174 -12.14 -28.51 -4.17
N LEU A 175 -11.33 -29.52 -3.86
CA LEU A 175 -9.93 -29.34 -3.46
C LEU A 175 -9.16 -28.64 -4.58
N PHE A 176 -9.25 -29.13 -5.82
CA PHE A 176 -8.60 -28.49 -6.97
C PHE A 176 -9.07 -27.05 -7.15
N LEU A 177 -10.36 -26.78 -7.03
CA LEU A 177 -10.91 -25.43 -7.12
C LEU A 177 -10.31 -24.50 -6.06
N ILE A 178 -10.33 -24.91 -4.80
CA ILE A 178 -9.78 -24.13 -3.67
C ILE A 178 -8.29 -23.88 -3.90
N THR A 179 -7.51 -24.92 -4.24
CA THR A 179 -6.07 -24.76 -4.48
C THR A 179 -5.78 -23.80 -5.64
N ALA A 180 -6.57 -23.83 -6.70
CA ALA A 180 -6.43 -22.94 -7.85
C ALA A 180 -6.80 -21.49 -7.52
N SER A 181 -7.88 -21.26 -6.76
CA SER A 181 -8.23 -19.93 -6.27
C SER A 181 -7.21 -19.38 -5.26
N LEU A 182 -6.49 -20.26 -4.55
CA LEU A 182 -5.37 -19.89 -3.68
C LEU A 182 -4.03 -19.81 -4.41
N ALA A 183 -3.97 -19.95 -5.74
CA ALA A 183 -2.70 -19.94 -6.49
C ALA A 183 -1.87 -18.69 -6.21
N GLY A 184 -2.49 -17.50 -6.16
CA GLY A 184 -1.82 -16.27 -5.75
C GLY A 184 -1.23 -16.35 -4.34
N TYR A 185 -2.02 -16.83 -3.37
CA TYR A 185 -1.57 -17.01 -1.99
C TYR A 185 -0.39 -17.98 -1.89
N ILE A 186 -0.46 -19.10 -2.61
CA ILE A 186 0.59 -20.12 -2.64
C ILE A 186 1.90 -19.52 -3.19
N ILE A 187 1.83 -18.77 -4.29
CA ILE A 187 3.01 -18.18 -4.93
C ILE A 187 3.69 -17.15 -4.02
N PHE A 188 2.91 -16.33 -3.31
CA PHE A 188 3.44 -15.21 -2.52
C PHE A 188 3.76 -15.55 -1.05
N PHE A 189 3.14 -16.57 -0.47
CA PHE A 189 3.37 -16.94 0.93
C PHE A 189 3.94 -18.34 1.11
N VAL A 190 3.32 -19.35 0.50
CA VAL A 190 3.67 -20.75 0.73
C VAL A 190 5.04 -21.06 0.13
N ILE A 191 5.29 -20.72 -1.14
CA ILE A 191 6.58 -20.98 -1.80
C ILE A 191 7.74 -20.26 -1.08
N PRO A 192 7.65 -18.94 -0.75
CA PRO A 192 8.72 -18.27 -0.04
C PRO A 192 8.95 -18.81 1.38
N PHE A 193 7.89 -19.23 2.08
CA PHE A 193 7.97 -19.87 3.39
C PHE A 193 8.80 -21.17 3.33
N PHE A 194 8.51 -22.07 2.39
CA PHE A 194 9.29 -23.30 2.19
C PHE A 194 10.72 -23.03 1.72
N MET A 195 10.95 -21.96 0.96
CA MET A 195 12.29 -21.56 0.50
C MET A 195 13.12 -20.82 1.57
N GLY A 196 12.61 -20.65 2.80
CA GLY A 196 13.28 -19.93 3.89
C GLY A 196 13.50 -18.43 3.60
N LYS A 197 12.83 -17.88 2.58
CA LYS A 197 12.97 -16.49 2.15
C LYS A 197 11.71 -15.74 2.53
N ARG A 198 11.77 -14.89 3.56
CA ARG A 198 10.66 -13.98 3.86
C ARG A 198 10.52 -12.97 2.71
N MET A 199 9.28 -12.72 2.30
CA MET A 199 9.01 -11.69 1.31
C MET A 199 9.52 -10.35 1.81
N ARG A 200 10.36 -9.70 1.00
CA ARG A 200 10.81 -8.34 1.25
C ARG A 200 9.64 -7.42 0.91
N VAL A 201 9.05 -6.80 1.93
CA VAL A 201 8.10 -5.70 1.76
C VAL A 201 8.76 -4.67 0.85
N LYS A 202 8.14 -4.37 -0.29
CA LYS A 202 8.65 -3.30 -1.17
C LYS A 202 8.34 -1.99 -0.46
N PRO A 203 9.33 -1.19 -0.09
CA PRO A 203 9.03 0.15 0.38
C PRO A 203 8.45 0.95 -0.79
N ASN A 204 7.41 1.74 -0.51
CA ASN A 204 6.57 2.39 -1.52
C ASN A 204 7.40 3.19 -2.54
N GLY A 205 7.37 2.75 -3.80
CA GLY A 205 8.18 3.25 -4.91
C GLY A 205 7.80 4.62 -5.50
N SER A 206 7.08 5.47 -4.76
CA SER A 206 6.90 6.89 -5.13
C SER A 206 7.60 7.82 -4.15
N TYR A 207 7.54 7.53 -2.85
CA TYR A 207 8.17 8.38 -1.84
C TYR A 207 9.67 8.11 -1.72
N ASP A 208 10.07 6.83 -1.74
CA ASP A 208 11.48 6.45 -1.66
C ASP A 208 12.26 6.79 -2.93
N ASN A 209 11.62 6.74 -4.10
CA ASN A 209 12.26 7.20 -5.34
C ASN A 209 12.50 8.72 -5.31
N ALA A 210 11.57 9.50 -4.76
CA ALA A 210 11.77 10.94 -4.55
C ALA A 210 12.91 11.22 -3.55
N LEU A 211 12.97 10.50 -2.44
CA LEU A 211 14.05 10.60 -1.45
C LEU A 211 15.40 10.17 -2.02
N HIS A 212 15.45 9.06 -2.75
CA HIS A 212 16.68 8.59 -3.41
C HIS A 212 17.13 9.56 -4.51
N HIS A 213 16.22 10.14 -5.29
CA HIS A 213 16.55 11.19 -6.26
C HIS A 213 17.07 12.45 -5.58
N GLN A 214 16.46 12.89 -4.47
CA GLN A 214 16.93 14.02 -3.68
C GLN A 214 18.31 13.77 -3.06
N GLN A 215 18.54 12.56 -2.53
CA GLN A 215 19.80 12.16 -1.92
C GLN A 215 20.91 11.96 -2.96
N GLN A 216 20.56 11.44 -4.15
CA GLN A 216 21.49 11.29 -5.27
C GLN A 216 21.81 12.63 -5.94
N GLN A 217 20.86 13.57 -6.00
CA GLN A 217 21.13 14.97 -6.38
C GLN A 217 22.08 15.64 -5.38
N ARG A 218 21.87 15.47 -4.07
CA ARG A 218 22.81 15.97 -3.04
C ARG A 218 24.21 15.35 -3.18
N ARG A 219 24.30 14.05 -3.43
CA ARG A 219 25.58 13.37 -3.68
C ARG A 219 26.25 13.85 -4.97
N ARG A 220 25.49 14.08 -6.04
CA ARG A 220 26.01 14.64 -7.31
C ARG A 220 26.51 16.09 -7.16
N GLN A 221 25.83 16.90 -6.35
CA GLN A 221 26.33 18.25 -6.00
C GLN A 221 27.62 18.20 -5.18
N GLN A 222 27.77 17.21 -4.28
CA GLN A 222 29.03 17.00 -3.55
C GLN A 222 30.15 16.42 -4.43
N SER A 223 29.83 15.52 -5.36
CA SER A 223 30.81 14.85 -6.23
C SER A 223 31.18 15.65 -7.49
N GLY A 224 30.44 16.73 -7.81
CA GLY A 224 30.74 17.65 -8.91
C GLY A 224 31.75 18.74 -8.56
N ARG A 225 32.30 18.73 -7.34
CA ARG A 225 33.43 19.59 -6.98
C ARG A 225 34.70 19.06 -7.67
N PRO A 226 35.39 19.85 -8.51
CA PRO A 226 36.63 19.41 -9.15
C PRO A 226 37.66 18.98 -8.09
N ALA A 227 38.33 17.84 -8.31
CA ALA A 227 39.35 17.26 -7.42
C ALA A 227 40.67 18.07 -7.35
N GLY A 228 40.57 19.38 -7.50
CA GLY A 228 41.66 20.34 -7.50
C GLY A 228 41.19 21.80 -7.32
N ALA A 229 39.94 22.01 -6.91
CA ALA A 229 39.56 23.34 -6.40
C ALA A 229 40.42 23.60 -5.14
N PRO A 230 41.11 24.75 -5.05
CA PRO A 230 41.90 25.07 -3.87
C PRO A 230 41.02 24.88 -2.66
N ASN A 231 41.49 24.08 -1.72
CA ASN A 231 40.83 23.88 -0.45
C ASN A 231 40.89 25.22 0.31
N GLN A 232 39.92 26.11 0.06
CA GLN A 232 39.68 27.29 0.89
C GLN A 232 39.12 26.91 2.27
N ASN A 233 39.12 25.62 2.64
CA ASN A 233 39.05 25.18 4.04
C ASN A 233 40.46 25.01 4.62
N GLY A 234 41.37 25.95 4.34
CA GLY A 234 42.33 26.38 5.34
C GLY A 234 41.58 27.31 6.29
N GLY A 235 40.98 26.75 7.35
CA GLY A 235 40.34 27.49 8.43
C GLY A 235 39.47 28.65 7.94
N GLY A 236 38.27 28.35 7.44
CA GLY A 236 37.29 29.40 7.16
C GLY A 236 37.16 30.25 8.42
N LYS A 237 37.70 31.47 8.39
CA LYS A 237 37.46 32.48 9.42
C LYS A 237 35.95 32.48 9.58
N ALA A 238 35.48 32.04 10.75
CA ALA A 238 34.09 32.23 11.12
C ALA A 238 33.80 33.70 10.80
N ILE A 239 32.87 33.94 9.88
CA ILE A 239 32.39 35.30 9.65
C ILE A 239 31.74 35.65 10.98
N LYS A 240 32.50 36.30 11.86
CA LYS A 240 31.98 36.84 13.11
C LYS A 240 31.03 37.93 12.65
N VAL A 241 29.73 37.64 12.67
CA VAL A 241 28.68 38.61 12.43
C VAL A 241 28.46 39.30 13.76
N ALA A 242 28.60 40.63 13.79
CA ALA A 242 28.25 41.40 14.97
C ALA A 242 26.72 41.35 15.16
N PHE A 243 26.28 40.85 16.30
CA PHE A 243 24.91 40.87 16.80
C PHE A 243 24.58 42.22 17.45
N HIS A 244 25.57 42.91 18.03
CA HIS A 244 25.38 44.17 18.75
C HIS A 244 26.11 45.33 18.08
N LYS A 245 25.45 46.49 18.03
CA LYS A 245 26.06 47.70 17.46
C LYS A 245 25.54 48.95 18.14
N CYS A 246 26.45 49.74 18.71
CA CYS A 246 26.08 51.02 19.30
C CYS A 246 25.64 52.02 18.22
N HIS A 247 24.49 52.65 18.41
CA HIS A 247 23.94 53.62 17.47
C HIS A 247 24.76 54.91 17.32
N ILE A 248 25.52 55.31 18.36
CA ILE A 248 26.29 56.56 18.37
C ILE A 248 27.71 56.35 17.83
N CYS A 249 28.49 55.45 18.43
CA CYS A 249 29.90 55.28 18.07
C CYS A 249 30.14 54.16 17.04
N GLY A 250 29.13 53.36 16.74
CA GLY A 250 29.23 52.29 15.74
C GLY A 250 30.05 51.07 16.15
N LYS A 251 30.65 51.07 17.35
CA LYS A 251 31.38 49.91 17.90
C LYS A 251 30.45 48.70 18.05
N THR A 252 31.02 47.53 17.81
CA THR A 252 30.38 46.22 17.89
C THR A 252 31.10 45.35 18.92
N GLU A 253 30.50 44.24 19.34
CA GLU A 253 31.16 43.27 20.24
C GLU A 253 32.38 42.58 19.62
N LEU A 254 32.62 42.81 18.32
CA LEU A 254 33.81 42.34 17.62
C LEU A 254 35.01 43.26 17.77
N ASP A 255 34.78 44.52 18.16
CA ASP A 255 35.84 45.51 18.29
C ASP A 255 36.54 45.41 19.66
N ASP A 256 35.82 44.98 20.71
CA ASP A 256 36.36 44.74 22.06
C ASP A 256 35.42 43.78 22.82
N GLU A 257 35.97 42.66 23.31
CA GLU A 257 35.21 41.59 24.00
C GLU A 257 34.70 42.03 25.40
N SER A 258 35.17 43.17 25.93
CA SER A 258 34.76 43.71 27.23
C SER A 258 33.58 44.71 27.15
N LEU A 259 33.11 45.04 25.94
CA LEU A 259 32.00 45.97 25.76
C LEU A 259 30.65 45.30 26.00
N GLU A 260 29.89 45.84 26.95
CA GLU A 260 28.48 45.48 27.14
C GLU A 260 27.56 46.45 26.39
N PHE A 261 26.56 45.87 25.70
CA PHE A 261 25.52 46.61 24.99
C PHE A 261 24.19 46.50 25.73
N ARG A 262 23.46 47.61 25.80
CA ARG A 262 22.14 47.69 26.42
C ARG A 262 21.18 48.48 25.54
N TYR A 263 19.90 48.22 25.77
CA TYR A 263 18.83 48.81 25.00
C TYR A 263 18.18 49.96 25.78
N CYS A 264 17.95 51.09 25.12
CA CYS A 264 17.17 52.18 25.70
C CYS A 264 15.68 51.93 25.46
N SER A 265 14.90 51.82 26.54
CA SER A 265 13.46 51.59 26.50
C SER A 265 12.68 52.69 25.75
N THR A 266 13.20 53.92 25.76
CA THR A 266 12.54 55.10 25.17
C THR A 266 12.87 55.26 23.69
N CYS A 267 14.12 55.02 23.28
CA CYS A 267 14.59 55.27 21.91
C CYS A 267 14.56 54.03 21.01
N ASN A 268 14.30 52.86 21.59
CA ASN A 268 14.25 51.58 20.88
C ASN A 268 15.51 51.31 20.02
N LYS A 269 16.68 51.67 20.57
CA LYS A 269 18.00 51.52 19.95
C LYS A 269 19.00 50.99 20.96
N GLU A 270 20.05 50.36 20.44
CA GLU A 270 21.12 49.75 21.23
C GLU A 270 22.32 50.70 21.37
N TYR A 271 22.89 50.73 22.58
CA TYR A 271 24.01 51.58 22.95
C TYR A 271 25.02 50.77 23.78
N CYS A 272 26.31 51.10 23.69
CA CYS A 272 27.29 50.62 24.68
C CYS A 272 27.09 51.35 26.02
N ILE A 273 27.59 50.80 27.12
CA ILE A 273 27.43 51.38 28.48
C ILE A 273 27.79 52.87 28.53
N ASP A 274 28.87 53.28 27.86
CA ASP A 274 29.36 54.67 27.87
C ASP A 274 28.36 55.63 27.22
N HIS A 275 27.68 55.21 26.15
CA HIS A 275 26.71 56.05 25.43
C HIS A 275 25.26 55.84 25.89
N LEU A 276 25.01 54.86 26.76
CA LEU A 276 23.67 54.60 27.30
C LEU A 276 23.19 55.76 28.19
N LYS A 277 24.10 56.48 28.85
CA LYS A 277 23.73 57.55 29.80
C LYS A 277 23.66 58.94 29.18
N ASP A 278 24.38 59.18 28.08
CA ASP A 278 24.56 60.52 27.48
C ASP A 278 23.99 60.63 26.05
N HIS A 279 22.96 59.84 25.71
CA HIS A 279 22.32 59.92 24.40
C HIS A 279 21.06 60.82 24.41
N PRO A 280 20.80 61.57 23.32
CA PRO A 280 19.56 62.33 23.19
C PRO A 280 18.36 61.38 23.03
N HIS A 281 17.27 61.69 23.72
CA HIS A 281 15.99 60.98 23.62
C HIS A 281 15.10 61.54 22.52
#